data_AF-G4CFZ6-F1
#
_entry.id   AF-G4CFZ6-F1
#
_cell.length_a   1.000
_cell.length_b   1.000
_cell.length_c   1.000
_cell.angle_alpha   90.00
_cell.angle_beta   90.00
_cell.angle_gamma   90.00
#
_symmetry.space_group_name_H-M   'P 1'
#
loop_
_entity.id
_entity.type
_entity.pdbx_description
1 polymer ?
#
loop_
_entity_poly.entity_id
_entity_poly.type
_entity_poly.pdbx_seq_one_letter_code
_entity_poly.pdbx_strand_id
1 'polypeptide(L)'
;MSISSEHYRLYSTNGNGKIRKKIIMNLLKIMIGFWLAIFLSACGSKHDKYVGYWQDSSSEKAVFVINKLDANTYTIAHLLGEDQVLTKLNEGEFEVPSNSVRLVLSEDGSTIRAGTQVLKKITQEQADEIKKILEVEAEQARKVRQNRAACEQLQQELDRKVRERTAHLNHFDPEKNKIKDALLQQYQQQAANIPSCKLSRPIF
;
A
#
# COMPACT_ATOMS: atom_id res chain seq x y z
N MET A 1 -5.27 46.75 86.12
CA MET A 1 -4.57 46.82 84.82
C MET A 1 -3.09 46.95 85.15
N SER A 2 -2.32 45.88 85.30
CA SER A 2 -1.88 44.89 84.30
C SER A 2 -1.15 45.61 83.15
N ILE A 3 0.10 45.30 82.75
CA ILE A 3 0.82 44.01 82.67
C ILE A 3 2.35 44.23 82.75
N SER A 4 3.03 43.24 83.34
CA SER A 4 4.47 42.96 83.42
C SER A 4 5.16 42.73 82.06
N SER A 5 6.37 43.26 81.86
CA SER A 5 7.26 42.85 80.75
C SER A 5 8.35 41.89 81.26
N GLU A 6 8.21 40.60 80.95
CA GLU A 6 9.27 39.61 81.13
C GLU A 6 10.14 39.46 79.88
N HIS A 7 11.46 39.45 80.16
CA HIS A 7 12.52 38.87 79.36
C HIS A 7 12.26 37.39 79.04
N TYR A 8 12.47 36.91 77.81
CA TYR A 8 13.04 35.57 77.59
C TYR A 8 13.88 35.42 76.30
N ARG A 9 15.17 35.21 76.54
CA ARG A 9 16.20 34.38 75.87
C ARG A 9 15.90 33.80 74.47
N LEU A 10 16.80 34.15 73.55
CA LEU A 10 17.20 33.35 72.39
C LEU A 10 17.76 31.99 72.83
N TYR A 11 17.15 30.90 72.36
CA TYR A 11 17.78 29.58 72.29
C TYR A 11 17.99 29.17 70.83
N SER A 12 19.27 28.90 70.54
CA SER A 12 19.79 28.28 69.34
C SER A 12 19.14 26.90 69.08
N THR A 13 18.77 26.62 67.83
CA THR A 13 18.62 25.23 67.36
C THR A 13 19.32 25.02 66.02
N ASN A 14 20.51 24.44 66.14
CA ASN A 14 21.38 23.95 65.09
C ASN A 14 20.81 22.59 64.60
N GLY A 15 19.87 22.59 63.65
CA GLY A 15 19.22 21.34 63.18
C GLY A 15 18.63 21.35 61.77
N ASN A 16 18.37 22.52 61.17
CA ASN A 16 17.58 22.61 59.93
C ASN A 16 18.39 22.61 58.61
N GLY A 17 19.72 22.65 58.66
CA GLY A 17 20.55 22.75 57.45
C GLY A 17 20.67 21.45 56.64
N LYS A 18 20.80 20.30 57.31
CA LYS A 18 20.96 18.99 56.64
C LYS A 18 19.66 18.48 56.01
N ILE A 19 18.52 18.69 56.67
CA ILE A 19 17.20 18.23 56.19
C ILE A 19 16.78 19.05 54.96
N ARG A 20 16.95 20.38 55.00
CA ARG A 20 16.67 21.25 53.85
C ARG A 20 17.56 20.93 52.65
N LYS A 21 18.86 20.69 52.84
CA LYS A 21 19.75 20.26 51.76
C LYS A 21 19.35 18.90 51.17
N LYS A 22 18.91 17.94 51.98
CA LYS A 22 18.51 16.60 51.53
C LYS A 22 17.19 16.64 50.73
N ILE A 23 16.23 17.46 51.14
CA ILE A 23 14.96 17.66 50.42
C ILE A 23 15.20 18.40 49.09
N ILE A 24 15.99 19.48 49.09
CA ILE A 24 16.33 20.23 47.88
C ILE A 24 17.11 19.34 46.89
N MET A 25 18.05 18.52 47.38
CA MET A 25 18.83 17.61 46.55
C MET A 25 18.00 16.44 46.00
N ASN A 26 16.96 15.99 46.70
CA ASN A 26 16.02 14.99 46.17
C ASN A 26 15.05 15.60 45.14
N LEU A 27 14.55 16.82 45.36
CA LEU A 27 13.72 17.54 44.38
C LEU A 27 14.51 17.86 43.11
N LEU A 28 15.79 18.25 43.24
CA LEU A 28 16.68 18.48 42.10
C LEU A 28 16.92 17.19 41.29
N LYS A 29 17.09 16.04 41.96
CA LYS A 29 17.22 14.73 41.29
C LYS A 29 15.95 14.32 40.54
N ILE A 30 14.77 14.58 41.11
CA ILE A 30 13.48 14.31 40.47
C ILE A 30 13.29 15.21 39.24
N MET A 31 13.63 16.50 39.35
CA MET A 31 13.56 17.43 38.22
C MET A 31 14.56 17.09 37.11
N ILE A 32 15.80 16.73 37.45
CA ILE A 32 16.81 16.29 36.45
C ILE A 32 16.36 14.98 35.77
N GLY A 33 15.78 14.03 36.51
CA GLY A 33 15.23 12.79 35.95
C GLY A 33 14.06 13.03 35.00
N PHE A 34 13.18 14.00 35.32
CA PHE A 34 12.05 14.36 34.46
C PHE A 34 12.50 15.10 33.20
N TRP A 35 13.52 15.97 33.30
CA TRP A 35 14.12 16.64 32.14
C TRP A 35 14.88 15.67 31.22
N LEU A 36 15.58 14.67 31.77
CA LEU A 36 16.23 13.63 30.95
C LEU A 36 15.22 12.72 30.22
N ALA A 37 14.06 12.42 30.82
CA ALA A 37 13.01 11.66 30.15
C ALA A 37 12.37 12.43 28.98
N ILE A 38 12.28 13.76 29.07
CA ILE A 38 11.79 14.62 27.98
C ILE A 38 12.86 14.79 26.87
N PHE A 39 14.15 14.75 27.21
CA PHE A 39 15.22 14.81 26.20
C PHE A 39 15.40 13.50 25.42
N LEU A 40 15.05 12.34 25.97
CA LEU A 40 15.09 11.07 25.21
C LEU A 40 13.97 10.95 24.16
N SER A 41 12.85 11.67 24.28
CA SER A 41 11.83 11.72 23.21
C SER A 41 12.17 12.73 22.09
N ALA A 42 13.18 13.58 22.29
CA ALA A 42 13.65 14.56 21.30
C ALA A 42 14.83 14.06 20.45
N CYS A 43 15.33 12.84 20.69
CA CYS A 43 16.37 12.18 19.91
C CYS A 43 15.82 11.06 19.00
N GLY A 44 14.54 11.17 18.63
CA GLY A 44 13.98 10.39 17.53
C GLY A 44 14.40 11.04 16.22
N SER A 45 15.14 10.31 15.37
CA SER A 45 15.32 10.69 13.96
C SER A 45 14.00 11.26 13.44
N LYS A 46 14.01 12.49 12.93
CA LYS A 46 12.86 13.13 12.29
C LYS A 46 12.44 12.20 11.14
N HIS A 47 11.52 11.28 11.40
CA HIS A 47 11.09 10.33 10.38
C HIS A 47 10.54 11.16 9.24
N ASP A 48 11.06 10.86 8.05
CA ASP A 48 10.72 11.63 6.87
C ASP A 48 9.20 11.50 6.63
N LYS A 49 8.49 12.61 6.81
CA LYS A 49 7.02 12.63 6.83
C LYS A 49 6.40 12.13 5.51
N TYR A 50 7.14 12.22 4.40
CA TYR A 50 6.71 11.76 3.08
C TYR A 50 6.81 10.23 2.93
N VAL A 51 7.73 9.60 3.67
CA VAL A 51 7.99 8.17 3.53
C VAL A 51 6.85 7.36 4.14
N GLY A 52 6.42 6.33 3.41
CA GLY A 52 5.40 5.38 3.83
C GLY A 52 4.39 5.07 2.72
N TYR A 53 3.23 4.57 3.17
CA TYR A 53 2.15 4.12 2.30
C TYR A 53 1.01 5.12 2.29
N TRP A 54 0.48 5.36 1.10
CA TRP A 54 -0.48 6.40 0.80
C TRP A 54 -1.62 5.82 -0.02
N GLN A 55 -2.81 5.75 0.55
CA GLN A 55 -4.01 5.20 -0.09
C GLN A 55 -4.86 6.33 -0.68
N ASP A 56 -5.30 6.17 -1.93
CA ASP A 56 -6.27 7.08 -2.52
C ASP A 56 -7.61 7.02 -1.78
N SER A 57 -8.11 8.17 -1.34
CA SER A 57 -9.40 8.25 -0.64
C SER A 57 -10.59 7.82 -1.50
N SER A 58 -10.44 7.79 -2.83
CA SER A 58 -11.47 7.34 -3.77
C SER A 58 -11.38 5.86 -4.14
N SER A 59 -10.30 5.17 -3.75
CA SER A 59 -10.08 3.76 -4.08
C SER A 59 -9.29 3.05 -3.00
N GLU A 60 -9.95 2.11 -2.31
CA GLU A 60 -9.34 1.31 -1.24
C GLU A 60 -8.16 0.44 -1.71
N LYS A 61 -8.04 0.23 -3.02
CA LYS A 61 -6.99 -0.61 -3.62
C LYS A 61 -5.84 0.17 -4.23
N ALA A 62 -6.00 1.49 -4.42
CA ALA A 62 -4.96 2.32 -4.99
C ALA A 62 -4.03 2.79 -3.86
N VAL A 63 -2.93 2.06 -3.68
CA VAL A 63 -1.91 2.36 -2.68
C VAL A 63 -0.61 2.72 -3.38
N PHE A 64 0.00 3.80 -2.94
CA PHE A 64 1.28 4.30 -3.38
C PHE A 64 2.30 4.18 -2.25
N VAL A 65 3.52 3.80 -2.60
CA VAL A 65 4.66 3.76 -1.69
C VAL A 65 5.57 4.92 -2.04
N ILE A 66 5.87 5.77 -1.06
CA ILE A 66 6.90 6.80 -1.22
C ILE A 66 8.13 6.39 -0.42
N ASN A 67 9.25 6.23 -1.11
CA ASN A 67 10.54 5.90 -0.52
C ASN A 67 11.51 7.05 -0.68
N LYS A 68 12.48 7.14 0.21
CA LYS A 68 13.59 8.09 0.12
C LYS A 68 14.82 7.37 -0.43
N LEU A 69 15.38 7.85 -1.53
CA LEU A 69 16.62 7.32 -2.11
C LEU A 69 17.85 8.00 -1.50
N ASP A 70 17.82 9.32 -1.37
CA ASP A 70 18.91 10.12 -0.79
C ASP A 70 18.36 11.38 -0.10
N ALA A 71 19.23 12.33 0.27
CA ALA A 71 18.84 13.55 0.98
C ALA A 71 17.73 14.36 0.30
N ASN A 72 17.67 14.37 -1.03
CA ASN A 72 16.74 15.18 -1.83
C ASN A 72 15.91 14.40 -2.85
N THR A 73 16.20 13.11 -3.03
CA THR A 73 15.52 12.27 -4.02
C THR A 73 14.57 11.29 -3.36
N TYR A 74 13.35 11.22 -3.89
CA TYR A 74 12.30 10.29 -3.47
C TYR A 74 11.82 9.48 -4.67
N THR A 75 11.24 8.31 -4.42
CA THR A 75 10.46 7.59 -5.43
C THR A 75 9.02 7.47 -5.00
N ILE A 76 8.13 7.33 -5.98
CA ILE A 76 6.76 6.91 -5.80
C ILE A 76 6.49 5.70 -6.70
N ALA A 77 5.88 4.67 -6.15
CA ALA A 77 5.39 3.53 -6.93
C ALA A 77 3.95 3.23 -6.53
N HIS A 78 3.16 2.73 -7.48
CA HIS A 78 1.98 1.95 -7.08
C HIS A 78 2.46 0.68 -6.35
N LEU A 79 1.69 0.14 -5.41
CA LEU A 79 2.09 -0.96 -4.52
C LEU A 79 2.65 -2.21 -5.25
N LEU A 80 2.20 -2.44 -6.49
CA LEU A 80 2.68 -3.50 -7.39
C LEU A 80 3.29 -2.96 -8.71
N GLY A 81 3.56 -1.67 -8.77
CA GLY A 81 4.07 -0.98 -9.95
C GLY A 81 5.57 -0.71 -9.86
N GLU A 82 6.08 -0.05 -10.89
CA GLU A 82 7.47 0.40 -10.95
C GLU A 82 7.66 1.75 -10.24
N ASP A 83 8.86 1.95 -9.71
CA ASP A 83 9.28 3.20 -9.08
C ASP A 83 9.40 4.32 -10.11
N GLN A 84 8.90 5.49 -9.75
CA GLN A 84 9.13 6.74 -10.46
C GLN A 84 9.85 7.72 -9.55
N VAL A 85 10.92 8.34 -10.04
CA VAL A 85 11.65 9.35 -9.29
C VAL A 85 10.83 10.63 -9.18
N LEU A 86 10.70 11.16 -7.98
CA LEU A 86 10.08 12.43 -7.68
C LEU A 86 11.11 13.56 -7.75
N THR A 87 10.76 14.65 -8.42
CA THR A 87 11.55 15.88 -8.41
C THR A 87 11.06 16.78 -7.28
N LYS A 88 11.94 17.11 -6.33
CA LYS A 88 11.60 18.05 -5.26
C LYS A 88 11.50 19.47 -5.81
N LEU A 89 10.35 20.12 -5.58
CA LEU A 89 10.12 21.52 -5.97
C LEU A 89 10.43 22.44 -4.78
N ASN A 90 9.73 22.23 -3.67
CA ASN A 90 9.84 23.00 -2.43
C ASN A 90 9.75 22.06 -1.22
N GLU A 91 9.86 22.60 0.00
CA GLU A 91 9.55 21.84 1.19
C GLU A 91 8.06 21.45 1.19
N GLY A 92 7.76 20.15 1.15
CA GLY A 92 6.37 19.67 1.09
C GLY A 92 5.84 19.39 -0.31
N GLU A 93 6.60 19.74 -1.35
CA GLU A 93 6.12 19.68 -2.73
C GLU A 93 7.07 18.90 -3.63
N PHE A 94 6.51 17.93 -4.34
CA PHE A 94 7.21 17.14 -5.35
C PHE A 94 6.45 17.15 -6.67
N GLU A 95 7.15 16.90 -7.75
CA GLU A 95 6.58 16.68 -9.07
C GLU A 95 6.93 15.27 -9.56
N VAL A 96 5.94 14.61 -10.14
CA VAL A 96 6.12 13.36 -10.89
C VAL A 96 6.46 13.76 -12.34
N PRO A 97 7.70 13.56 -12.83
CA PRO A 97 8.13 14.10 -14.13
C PRO A 97 7.38 13.52 -15.32
N SER A 98 6.89 12.29 -15.20
CA SER A 98 6.23 11.57 -16.31
C SER A 98 4.88 12.19 -16.72
N ASN A 99 4.22 12.90 -15.81
CA ASN A 99 2.88 13.45 -16.03
C ASN A 99 2.67 14.85 -15.42
N SER A 100 3.73 15.48 -14.90
CA SER A 100 3.72 16.79 -14.22
C SER A 100 2.69 16.91 -13.09
N VAL A 101 2.32 15.78 -12.47
CA VAL A 101 1.44 15.79 -11.29
C VAL A 101 2.26 16.26 -10.10
N ARG A 102 1.74 17.29 -9.41
CA ARG A 102 2.32 17.79 -8.16
C ARG A 102 1.76 17.04 -6.97
N LEU A 103 2.66 16.58 -6.10
CA LEU A 103 2.36 16.00 -4.80
C LEU A 103 2.61 17.06 -3.73
N VAL A 104 1.57 17.43 -3.00
CA VAL A 104 1.64 18.44 -1.92
C VAL A 104 1.23 17.77 -0.61
N LEU A 105 2.16 17.69 0.34
CA LEU A 105 1.88 17.16 1.67
C LEU A 105 1.18 18.23 2.53
N SER A 106 0.13 17.83 3.24
CA SER A 106 -0.53 18.66 4.24
C SER A 106 0.41 19.00 5.41
N GLU A 107 0.11 20.09 6.11
CA GLU A 107 0.90 20.56 7.25
C GLU A 107 0.96 19.53 8.39
N ASP A 108 -0.14 18.80 8.61
CA ASP A 108 -0.26 17.72 9.60
C ASP A 108 0.46 16.42 9.20
N GLY A 109 0.97 16.33 7.97
CA GLY A 109 1.65 15.16 7.42
C GLY A 109 0.77 13.92 7.23
N SER A 110 -0.56 14.06 7.29
CA SER A 110 -1.50 12.94 7.20
C SER A 110 -2.02 12.69 5.78
N THR A 111 -1.93 13.69 4.90
CA THR A 111 -2.44 13.61 3.52
C THR A 111 -1.48 14.16 2.48
N ILE A 112 -1.53 13.60 1.27
CA ILE A 112 -0.89 14.14 0.07
C ILE A 112 -1.97 14.45 -0.94
N ARG A 113 -1.95 15.66 -1.50
CA ARG A 113 -2.75 16.01 -2.69
C ARG A 113 -1.96 15.75 -3.95
N ALA A 114 -2.55 15.00 -4.87
CA ALA A 114 -1.98 14.66 -6.19
C ALA A 114 -2.98 15.06 -7.28
N GLY A 115 -2.91 16.31 -7.75
CA GLY A 115 -3.95 16.87 -8.63
C GLY A 115 -5.32 16.88 -7.95
N THR A 116 -6.29 16.12 -8.49
CA THR A 116 -7.63 15.94 -7.90
C THR A 116 -7.71 14.83 -6.84
N GLN A 117 -6.67 14.01 -6.71
CA GLN A 117 -6.64 12.89 -5.78
C GLN A 117 -6.16 13.34 -4.39
N VAL A 118 -6.70 12.70 -3.35
CA VAL A 118 -6.28 12.88 -1.96
C VAL A 118 -5.82 11.54 -1.43
N LEU A 119 -4.53 11.42 -1.19
CA LEU A 119 -3.92 10.24 -0.62
C LEU A 119 -3.83 10.39 0.90
N LYS A 120 -4.27 9.38 1.64
CA LYS A 120 -4.18 9.31 3.10
C LYS A 120 -3.08 8.36 3.52
N LYS A 121 -2.35 8.71 4.56
CA LYS A 121 -1.31 7.83 5.10
C LYS A 121 -1.96 6.59 5.74
N ILE A 122 -1.45 5.41 5.40
CA ILE A 122 -1.87 4.13 5.99
C ILE A 122 -0.67 3.43 6.64
N THR A 123 -0.95 2.43 7.49
CA THR A 123 0.10 1.64 8.14
C THR A 123 0.68 0.57 7.19
N GLN A 124 1.84 0.03 7.55
CA GLN A 124 2.44 -1.10 6.84
C GLN A 124 1.50 -2.32 6.82
N GLU A 125 0.84 -2.61 7.94
CA GLU A 125 -0.08 -3.75 8.06
C GLU A 125 -1.26 -3.63 7.10
N GLN A 126 -1.83 -2.42 6.99
CA GLN A 126 -2.92 -2.13 6.04
C GLN A 126 -2.43 -2.29 4.59
N ALA A 127 -1.22 -1.79 4.28
CA ALA A 127 -0.64 -1.94 2.96
C ALA A 127 -0.37 -3.41 2.59
N ASP A 128 0.12 -4.21 3.55
CA ASP A 128 0.39 -5.64 3.36
C ASP A 128 -0.89 -6.45 3.11
N GLU A 129 -1.99 -6.10 3.78
CA GLU A 129 -3.30 -6.71 3.54
C GLU A 129 -3.80 -6.40 2.12
N ILE A 130 -3.73 -5.14 1.70
CA ILE A 130 -4.10 -4.71 0.35
C ILE A 130 -3.21 -5.40 -0.69
N LYS A 131 -1.90 -5.51 -0.43
CA LYS A 131 -0.95 -6.19 -1.31
C LYS A 131 -1.38 -7.64 -1.57
N LYS A 132 -1.71 -8.40 -0.51
CA LYS A 132 -2.16 -9.79 -0.64
C LYS A 132 -3.42 -9.91 -1.50
N ILE A 133 -4.39 -9.00 -1.31
CA ILE A 133 -5.62 -8.97 -2.12
C ILE A 133 -5.27 -8.76 -3.59
N LEU A 134 -4.43 -7.76 -3.89
CA LEU A 134 -4.03 -7.44 -5.25
C LEU A 134 -3.25 -8.58 -5.93
N GLU A 135 -2.38 -9.28 -5.20
CA GLU A 135 -1.64 -10.43 -5.71
C GLU A 135 -2.58 -11.59 -6.08
N VAL A 136 -3.58 -11.87 -5.23
CA VAL A 136 -4.61 -12.90 -5.52
C VAL A 136 -5.42 -12.52 -6.76
N GLU A 137 -5.84 -11.26 -6.88
CA GLU A 137 -6.59 -10.78 -8.06
C GLU A 137 -5.75 -10.84 -9.34
N ALA A 138 -4.47 -10.46 -9.27
CA ALA A 138 -3.55 -10.54 -10.39
C ALA A 138 -3.36 -11.99 -10.86
N GLU A 139 -3.21 -12.93 -9.93
CA GLU A 139 -3.07 -14.35 -10.25
C GLU A 139 -4.37 -14.94 -10.85
N GLN A 140 -5.53 -14.59 -10.29
CA GLN A 140 -6.82 -14.97 -10.87
C GLN A 140 -6.98 -14.42 -12.30
N ALA A 141 -6.65 -13.14 -12.51
CA ALA A 141 -6.70 -12.53 -13.83
C ALA A 141 -5.73 -13.22 -14.82
N ARG A 142 -4.53 -13.63 -14.38
CA ARG A 142 -3.59 -14.42 -15.18
C ARG A 142 -4.18 -15.77 -15.58
N LYS A 143 -4.76 -16.51 -14.64
CA LYS A 143 -5.43 -17.80 -14.92
C LYS A 143 -6.58 -17.64 -15.90
N VAL A 144 -7.42 -16.61 -15.74
CA VAL A 144 -8.50 -16.31 -16.69
C VAL A 144 -7.96 -16.04 -18.09
N ARG A 145 -6.89 -15.25 -18.21
CA ARG A 145 -6.25 -14.98 -19.51
C ARG A 145 -5.68 -16.26 -20.15
N GLN A 146 -5.01 -17.10 -19.36
CA GLN A 146 -4.47 -18.37 -19.83
C GLN A 146 -5.58 -19.33 -20.30
N ASN A 147 -6.65 -19.46 -19.51
CA ASN A 147 -7.81 -20.29 -19.88
C ASN A 147 -8.46 -19.79 -21.17
N ARG A 148 -8.60 -18.47 -21.33
CA ARG A 148 -9.12 -17.87 -22.55
C ARG A 148 -8.23 -18.18 -23.75
N ALA A 149 -6.92 -17.99 -23.63
CA ALA A 149 -5.97 -18.28 -24.70
C ALA A 149 -5.98 -19.77 -25.09
N ALA A 150 -6.02 -20.68 -24.12
CA ALA A 150 -6.13 -22.12 -24.37
C ALA A 150 -7.44 -22.49 -25.07
N CYS A 151 -8.56 -21.86 -24.68
CA CYS A 151 -9.85 -22.06 -25.33
C CYS A 151 -9.86 -21.55 -26.78
N GLU A 152 -9.28 -20.37 -27.02
CA GLU A 152 -9.13 -19.79 -28.36
C GLU A 152 -8.26 -20.69 -29.26
N GLN A 153 -7.19 -21.28 -28.73
CA GLN A 153 -6.37 -22.25 -29.45
C GLN A 153 -7.16 -23.52 -29.82
N LEU A 154 -7.94 -24.09 -28.90
CA LEU A 154 -8.79 -25.24 -29.20
C LEU A 154 -9.84 -24.93 -30.27
N GLN A 155 -10.45 -23.74 -30.24
CA GLN A 155 -11.40 -23.32 -31.27
C GLN A 155 -10.71 -23.21 -32.65
N GLN A 156 -9.53 -22.60 -32.71
CA GLN A 156 -8.75 -22.50 -33.95
C GLN A 156 -8.38 -23.87 -34.51
N GLU A 157 -8.02 -24.81 -33.63
CA GLU A 157 -7.68 -26.16 -34.04
C GLU A 157 -8.91 -26.93 -34.54
N LEU A 158 -10.06 -26.82 -33.86
CA LEU A 158 -11.34 -27.36 -34.31
C LEU A 158 -11.68 -26.83 -35.71
N ASP A 159 -11.64 -25.52 -35.90
CA ASP A 159 -11.92 -24.86 -37.18
C ASP A 159 -10.98 -25.36 -38.28
N ARG A 160 -9.69 -25.50 -37.98
CA ARG A 160 -8.69 -26.05 -38.90
C ARG A 160 -9.04 -27.49 -39.29
N LYS A 161 -9.33 -28.35 -38.31
CA LYS A 161 -9.63 -29.77 -38.56
C LYS A 161 -10.94 -29.95 -39.33
N VAL A 162 -11.95 -29.14 -39.06
CA VAL A 162 -13.18 -29.13 -39.87
C VAL A 162 -12.87 -28.73 -41.31
N ARG A 163 -12.10 -27.65 -41.53
CA ARG A 163 -11.72 -27.25 -42.89
C ARG A 163 -10.95 -28.35 -43.62
N GLU A 164 -9.93 -28.94 -42.99
CA GLU A 164 -9.14 -30.03 -43.56
C GLU A 164 -10.01 -31.22 -43.97
N ARG A 165 -10.94 -31.67 -43.11
CA ARG A 165 -11.77 -32.84 -43.37
C ARG A 165 -12.95 -32.60 -44.30
N THR A 166 -13.35 -31.34 -44.50
CA THR A 166 -14.52 -31.00 -45.31
C THR A 166 -14.18 -30.26 -46.59
N ALA A 167 -12.90 -29.98 -46.86
CA ALA A 167 -12.44 -29.24 -48.04
C ALA A 167 -12.87 -29.86 -49.38
N HIS A 168 -13.04 -31.18 -49.42
CA HIS A 168 -13.44 -31.92 -50.62
C HIS A 168 -14.97 -32.13 -50.73
N LEU A 169 -15.73 -31.75 -49.70
CA LEU A 169 -17.17 -31.95 -49.63
C LEU A 169 -17.90 -30.69 -50.10
N ASN A 170 -18.99 -30.88 -50.86
CA ASN A 170 -19.87 -29.79 -51.23
C ASN A 170 -20.59 -29.23 -49.99
N HIS A 171 -21.02 -27.96 -50.06
CA HIS A 171 -21.67 -27.28 -48.93
C HIS A 171 -22.96 -28.01 -48.45
N PHE A 172 -23.70 -28.62 -49.38
CA PHE A 172 -24.95 -29.35 -49.10
C PHE A 172 -24.74 -30.83 -48.74
N ASP A 173 -23.50 -31.29 -48.62
CA ASP A 173 -23.21 -32.68 -48.30
C ASP A 173 -23.61 -32.97 -46.84
N PRO A 174 -24.54 -33.90 -46.57
CA PRO A 174 -24.92 -34.26 -45.21
C PRO A 174 -23.75 -34.83 -44.39
N GLU A 175 -22.72 -35.38 -45.03
CA GLU A 175 -21.49 -35.86 -44.38
C GLU A 175 -20.69 -34.69 -43.76
N LYS A 176 -20.71 -33.51 -44.38
CA LYS A 176 -20.04 -32.29 -43.86
C LYS A 176 -20.54 -31.94 -42.46
N ASN A 177 -21.85 -31.99 -42.24
CA ASN A 177 -22.44 -31.68 -40.94
C ASN A 177 -22.13 -32.75 -39.89
N LYS A 178 -22.12 -34.04 -40.26
CA LYS A 178 -21.71 -35.13 -39.38
C LYS A 178 -20.26 -34.99 -38.91
N ILE A 179 -19.35 -34.63 -39.82
CA ILE A 179 -17.94 -34.37 -39.49
C ILE A 179 -17.81 -33.20 -38.51
N LYS A 180 -18.53 -32.08 -38.76
CA LYS A 180 -18.55 -30.92 -37.86
C LYS A 180 -19.00 -31.30 -36.46
N ASP A 181 -20.09 -32.05 -36.34
CA ASP A 181 -20.68 -32.40 -35.05
C ASP A 181 -19.80 -33.41 -34.28
N ALA A 182 -19.22 -34.39 -34.98
CA ALA A 182 -18.29 -35.34 -34.37
C ALA A 182 -17.01 -34.67 -33.84
N LEU A 183 -16.40 -33.77 -34.63
CA LEU A 183 -15.23 -33.01 -34.20
C LEU A 183 -15.58 -32.04 -33.07
N LEU A 184 -16.72 -31.36 -33.14
CA LEU A 184 -17.16 -30.48 -32.06
C LEU A 184 -17.33 -31.26 -30.76
N GLN A 185 -17.97 -32.43 -30.77
CA GLN A 185 -18.15 -33.26 -29.59
C GLN A 185 -16.81 -33.72 -28.99
N GLN A 186 -15.85 -34.11 -29.84
CA GLN A 186 -14.51 -34.49 -29.40
C GLN A 186 -13.78 -33.32 -28.72
N TYR A 187 -13.81 -32.13 -29.33
CA TYR A 187 -13.12 -30.96 -28.79
C TYR A 187 -13.83 -30.39 -27.56
N GLN A 188 -15.15 -30.56 -27.44
CA GLN A 188 -15.89 -30.20 -26.22
C GLN A 188 -15.45 -31.02 -25.00
N GLN A 189 -15.08 -32.28 -25.17
CA GLN A 189 -14.51 -33.09 -24.08
C GLN A 189 -13.15 -32.55 -23.62
N GLN A 190 -12.33 -32.05 -24.55
CA GLN A 190 -11.05 -31.41 -24.22
C GLN A 190 -11.26 -30.06 -23.53
N ALA A 191 -12.23 -29.27 -24.02
CA ALA A 191 -12.59 -27.98 -23.45
C ALA A 191 -13.18 -28.07 -22.04
N ALA A 192 -13.75 -29.22 -21.64
CA ALA A 192 -14.32 -29.43 -20.30
C ALA A 192 -13.31 -29.21 -19.16
N ASN A 193 -12.02 -29.37 -19.44
CA ASN A 193 -10.94 -29.14 -18.46
C ASN A 193 -10.49 -27.67 -18.37
N ILE A 194 -11.02 -26.79 -19.23
CA ILE A 194 -10.67 -25.37 -19.27
C ILE A 194 -11.86 -24.57 -18.69
N PRO A 195 -11.69 -23.91 -17.53
CA PRO A 195 -12.75 -23.13 -16.91
C PRO A 195 -13.36 -22.11 -17.88
N SER A 196 -14.69 -22.12 -17.95
CA SER A 196 -15.49 -21.22 -18.78
C SER A 196 -15.26 -21.32 -20.29
N CYS A 197 -14.57 -22.37 -20.78
CA CYS A 197 -14.40 -22.58 -22.21
C CYS A 197 -15.66 -23.19 -22.83
N LYS A 198 -16.17 -22.54 -23.89
CA LYS A 198 -17.31 -23.03 -24.69
C LYS A 198 -16.95 -22.92 -26.15
N LEU A 199 -16.82 -24.08 -26.81
CA LEU A 199 -16.55 -24.14 -28.24
C LEU A 199 -17.84 -23.94 -29.04
N SER A 200 -17.70 -23.25 -30.15
CA SER A 200 -18.78 -22.96 -31.09
C SER A 200 -18.66 -23.83 -32.33
N ARG A 201 -19.81 -24.11 -32.96
CA ARG A 201 -19.84 -24.87 -34.20
C ARG A 201 -19.19 -24.06 -35.33
N PRO A 202 -18.24 -24.64 -36.10
CA PRO A 202 -17.61 -23.92 -37.20
C PRO A 202 -18.60 -23.57 -38.35
N ILE A 203 -18.54 -22.33 -38.83
CA ILE A 203 -19.54 -21.74 -39.75
C ILE A 203 -19.29 -22.10 -41.24
N PHE A 204 -18.11 -22.63 -41.58
CA PHE A 204 -17.64 -22.82 -42.98
C PHE A 204 -18.27 -23.98 -43.77
#